data_AF-A0AAN4HC87-F1
#
_entry.id   AF-A0AAN4HC87-F1
#
_cell.length_a   1.000
_cell.length_b   1.000
_cell.length_c   1.000
_cell.angle_alpha   90.00
_cell.angle_beta   90.00
_cell.angle_gamma   90.00
#
_symmetry.space_group_name_H-M   'P 1'
#
loop_
_entity.id
_entity.type
_entity.pdbx_description
1 polymer ?
#
loop_
_entity_poly.entity_id
_entity_poly.type
_entity_poly.pdbx_seq_one_letter_code
_entity_poly.pdbx_strand_id
1 'polypeptide(L)'
;MLAGNPGFYEMKKGQLSLRLMSGSPGILIPFRNQYNQIVGWQVRVDEVKNSVHVKSAPTGVQAELIEQANVVKITKNGDCIFEGELEVSKKVEIPFQEGQIVVKIHKGQKYLWLSSANKNHGTGAGGSENPLPVHVGVPSSHLKHWNSGILHQTKSVMITEGAMKADLVADLLPERFNKEELSEIGTTVLAIPGVNAWRITMPVLKDMGVENVYLAFDADLVENQKVRKALIDFATKLKTEDYNVIIAAWNPAQGKGLDDAMQAGFKPVFQRL
;
A
#
# COMPACT_ATOMS: atom_id res chain seq x y z
N MET A 1 -0.58 29.45 0.60
CA MET A 1 -0.84 28.46 -0.47
C MET A 1 -0.53 27.09 0.12
N LEU A 2 -1.53 26.37 0.66
CA LEU A 2 -1.39 24.98 1.16
C LEU A 2 -2.59 24.10 0.78
N ALA A 3 -3.70 24.70 0.34
CA ALA A 3 -4.79 23.97 -0.29
C ALA A 3 -4.25 23.26 -1.54
N GLY A 4 -4.59 21.98 -1.69
CA GLY A 4 -4.06 21.11 -2.75
C GLY A 4 -2.84 20.29 -2.35
N ASN A 5 -2.23 20.52 -1.18
CA ASN A 5 -1.08 19.75 -0.70
C ASN A 5 -1.53 18.66 0.29
N PRO A 6 -1.40 17.37 -0.06
CA PRO A 6 -1.76 16.28 0.85
C PRO A 6 -1.06 16.39 2.20
N GLY A 7 -1.81 16.15 3.27
CA GLY A 7 -1.31 16.22 4.63
C GLY A 7 -1.52 17.57 5.30
N PHE A 8 -1.69 18.68 4.57
CA PHE A 8 -1.97 19.99 5.18
C PHE A 8 -3.47 20.29 5.22
N TYR A 9 -3.93 20.91 6.30
CA TYR A 9 -5.32 21.35 6.44
C TYR A 9 -5.44 22.61 7.29
N GLU A 10 -6.61 23.24 7.22
CA GLU A 10 -6.93 24.43 7.99
C GLU A 10 -7.84 24.08 9.17
N MET A 11 -7.42 24.46 10.39
CA MET A 11 -8.24 24.38 11.60
C MET A 11 -8.64 25.77 12.06
N LYS A 12 -9.94 26.02 12.16
CA LYS A 12 -10.48 27.28 12.72
C LYS A 12 -10.75 27.11 14.21
N LYS A 13 -10.28 28.07 15.01
CA LYS A 13 -10.57 28.17 16.45
C LYS A 13 -10.94 29.62 16.78
N GLY A 14 -12.25 29.91 16.82
CA GLY A 14 -12.74 31.29 16.91
C GLY A 14 -12.35 32.11 15.67
N GLN A 15 -11.70 33.25 15.85
CA GLN A 15 -11.17 34.08 14.76
C GLN A 15 -9.80 33.59 14.22
N LEU A 16 -9.14 32.65 14.91
CA LEU A 16 -7.85 32.12 14.48
C LEU A 16 -8.02 31.04 13.41
N SER A 17 -7.24 31.14 12.34
CA SER A 17 -7.06 30.08 11.35
C SER A 17 -5.63 29.54 11.40
N LEU A 18 -5.48 28.28 11.81
CA LEU A 18 -4.20 27.59 11.92
C LEU A 18 -4.04 26.58 10.78
N ARG A 19 -2.83 26.50 10.24
CA ARG A 19 -2.46 25.50 9.23
C ARG A 19 -1.69 24.38 9.92
N LEU A 20 -2.24 23.19 9.87
CA LEU A 20 -1.70 22.02 10.57
C LEU A 20 -1.35 20.92 9.58
N MET A 21 -0.44 20.05 9.98
CA MET A 21 -0.14 18.81 9.29
C MET A 21 -0.94 17.67 9.95
N SER A 22 -1.60 16.89 9.10
CA SER A 22 -2.28 15.65 9.42
C SER A 22 -1.26 14.52 9.37
N GLY A 23 -1.42 13.51 10.23
CA GLY A 23 -0.54 12.35 10.25
C GLY A 23 -0.70 11.57 11.52
N SER A 24 0.07 10.49 11.61
CA SER A 24 0.21 9.66 12.79
C SER A 24 1.69 9.60 13.17
N PRO A 25 2.05 9.37 14.44
CA PRO A 25 3.41 9.03 14.83
C PRO A 25 3.90 7.79 14.08
N GLY A 26 5.15 7.82 13.61
CA GLY A 26 5.72 6.75 12.82
C GLY A 26 6.95 7.15 12.01
N ILE A 27 7.40 6.22 11.18
CA ILE A 27 8.52 6.39 10.26
C ILE A 27 8.00 6.90 8.92
N LEU A 28 8.54 8.03 8.46
CA LEU A 28 8.21 8.62 7.17
C LEU A 28 8.98 7.90 6.05
N ILE A 29 8.26 7.44 5.03
CA ILE A 29 8.77 6.65 3.90
C ILE A 29 8.54 7.45 2.61
N PRO A 30 9.60 7.90 1.93
CA PRO A 30 9.48 8.62 0.66
C PRO A 30 9.09 7.69 -0.47
N PHE A 31 8.18 8.14 -1.33
CA PHE A 31 7.90 7.51 -2.61
C PHE A 31 8.60 8.31 -3.71
N ARG A 32 9.51 7.64 -4.43
CA ARG A 32 10.24 8.18 -5.58
C ARG A 32 9.66 7.71 -6.91
N ASN A 33 9.60 8.60 -7.90
CA ASN A 33 9.24 8.27 -9.28
C ASN A 33 10.49 7.86 -10.10
N GLN A 34 10.29 7.59 -11.40
CA GLN A 34 11.32 7.21 -12.37
C GLN A 34 12.33 8.31 -12.73
N TYR A 35 12.24 9.48 -12.08
CA TYR A 35 13.17 10.59 -12.19
C TYR A 35 13.90 10.86 -10.86
N ASN A 36 13.80 9.96 -9.88
CA ASN A 36 14.30 10.16 -8.51
C ASN A 36 13.74 11.42 -7.83
N GLN A 37 12.49 11.77 -8.11
CA GLN A 37 11.79 12.85 -7.42
C GLN A 37 10.88 12.23 -6.36
N ILE A 38 10.86 12.83 -5.17
CA ILE A 38 9.91 12.43 -4.13
C ILE A 38 8.53 12.97 -4.50
N VAL A 39 7.60 12.06 -4.79
CA VAL A 39 6.24 12.35 -5.27
C VAL A 39 5.16 12.00 -4.25
N GLY A 40 5.55 11.48 -3.09
CA GLY A 40 4.61 11.19 -2.01
C GLY A 40 5.30 10.66 -0.77
N TRP A 41 4.51 10.54 0.30
CA TRP A 41 4.98 10.06 1.58
C TRP A 41 3.97 9.10 2.19
N GLN A 42 4.45 7.94 2.62
CA GLN A 42 3.73 7.09 3.56
C GLN A 42 4.34 7.23 4.95
N VAL A 43 3.52 6.99 5.97
CA VAL A 43 3.94 6.83 7.35
C VAL A 43 3.70 5.38 7.72
N ARG A 44 4.77 4.69 8.11
CA ARG A 44 4.66 3.43 8.84
C ARG A 44 4.37 3.77 10.29
N VAL A 45 3.13 3.55 10.72
CA VAL A 45 2.68 3.96 12.06
C VAL A 45 3.35 3.13 13.14
N ASP A 46 3.65 3.78 14.28
CA ASP A 46 4.20 3.10 15.47
C ASP A 46 3.19 2.10 16.04
N GLU A 47 1.93 2.53 16.13
CA GLU A 47 0.81 1.74 16.65
C GLU A 47 -0.29 1.59 15.60
N VAL A 48 -0.64 0.34 15.29
CA VAL A 48 -1.75 0.02 14.40
C VAL A 48 -3.05 -0.02 15.21
N LYS A 49 -3.92 0.97 15.00
CA LYS A 49 -5.21 1.07 15.68
C LYS A 49 -6.34 0.50 14.82
N ASN A 50 -7.14 -0.39 15.41
CA ASN A 50 -8.35 -0.90 14.79
C ASN A 50 -9.46 0.17 14.82
N SER A 51 -10.44 0.03 13.94
CA SER A 51 -11.64 0.86 13.91
C SER A 51 -12.90 0.00 13.98
N VAL A 52 -13.92 0.43 14.72
CA VAL A 52 -15.24 -0.22 14.72
C VAL A 52 -16.15 0.48 13.72
N HIS A 53 -16.85 -0.30 12.91
CA HIS A 53 -17.80 0.20 11.93
C HIS A 53 -19.16 -0.44 12.15
N VAL A 54 -20.18 0.39 12.33
CA VAL A 54 -21.58 -0.03 12.31
C VAL A 54 -21.97 -0.31 10.85
N LYS A 55 -22.41 -1.54 10.57
CA LYS A 55 -22.85 -1.96 9.22
C LYS A 55 -24.36 -1.82 9.05
N SER A 56 -25.11 -2.06 10.10
CA SER A 56 -26.57 -1.90 10.16
C SER A 56 -26.96 -1.68 11.61
N ALA A 57 -27.75 -0.65 11.90
CA ALA A 57 -28.29 -0.42 13.22
C ALA A 57 -29.51 0.53 13.15
N PRO A 58 -30.39 0.51 14.16
CA PRO A 58 -31.41 1.54 14.34
C PRO A 58 -30.81 2.95 14.46
N THR A 59 -31.63 3.96 14.18
CA THR A 59 -31.22 5.38 14.28
C THR A 59 -30.73 5.72 15.69
N GLY A 60 -29.66 6.50 15.76
CA GLY A 60 -29.07 6.97 17.03
C GLY A 60 -28.03 6.02 17.64
N VAL A 61 -27.76 4.87 17.01
CA VAL A 61 -26.70 3.95 17.46
C VAL A 61 -25.32 4.42 17.04
N GLN A 62 -24.38 4.41 17.98
CA GLN A 62 -22.96 4.66 17.77
C GLN A 62 -22.14 3.51 18.35
N ALA A 63 -20.97 3.26 17.77
CA ALA A 63 -20.02 2.29 18.28
C ALA A 63 -18.63 2.92 18.33
N GLU A 64 -17.92 2.70 19.43
CA GLU A 64 -16.56 3.17 19.66
C GLU A 64 -15.68 2.05 20.22
N LEU A 65 -14.38 2.09 19.90
CA LEU A 65 -13.39 1.23 20.55
C LEU A 65 -12.86 1.98 21.76
N ILE A 66 -13.19 1.48 22.96
CA ILE A 66 -12.75 2.06 24.22
C ILE A 66 -11.37 1.54 24.63
N GLU A 67 -11.04 0.30 24.24
CA GLU A 67 -9.72 -0.29 24.45
C GLU A 67 -9.29 -1.11 23.23
N GLN A 68 -8.03 -0.95 22.83
CA GLN A 68 -7.44 -1.76 21.76
C GLN A 68 -7.07 -3.15 22.32
N ALA A 69 -7.24 -4.23 21.57
CA ALA A 69 -7.54 -4.25 20.14
C ALA A 69 -9.04 -4.28 19.79
N ASN A 70 -9.93 -4.54 20.77
CA ASN A 70 -11.26 -5.04 20.45
C ASN A 70 -12.37 -4.81 21.49
N VAL A 71 -12.15 -4.02 22.53
CA VAL A 71 -13.22 -3.68 23.48
C VAL A 71 -14.08 -2.58 22.90
N VAL A 72 -15.33 -2.90 22.61
CA VAL A 72 -16.28 -2.00 21.94
C VAL A 72 -17.36 -1.59 22.90
N LYS A 73 -17.68 -0.29 22.89
CA LYS A 73 -18.86 0.27 23.52
C LYS A 73 -19.85 0.70 22.44
N ILE A 74 -21.10 0.31 22.61
CA ILE A 74 -22.21 0.67 21.72
C ILE A 74 -23.22 1.45 22.52
N THR A 75 -23.57 2.63 22.01
CA THR A 75 -24.55 3.51 22.64
C THR A 75 -25.72 3.80 21.71
N LYS A 76 -26.92 4.05 22.25
CA LYS A 76 -28.05 4.64 21.51
C LYS A 76 -28.48 5.90 22.22
N ASN A 77 -28.43 7.03 21.52
CA ASN A 77 -28.79 8.34 22.08
C ASN A 77 -28.06 8.70 23.40
N GLY A 78 -26.87 8.14 23.63
CA GLY A 78 -26.07 8.34 24.84
C GLY A 78 -26.10 7.18 25.84
N ASP A 79 -27.11 6.31 25.79
CA ASP A 79 -27.23 5.18 26.73
C ASP A 79 -26.40 3.97 26.27
N CYS A 80 -25.65 3.35 27.19
CA CYS A 80 -24.85 2.18 26.90
C CYS A 80 -25.74 0.94 26.69
N ILE A 81 -25.65 0.34 25.51
CA ILE A 81 -26.38 -0.90 25.14
C ILE A 81 -25.48 -2.12 25.31
N PHE A 82 -24.21 -1.99 24.95
CA PHE A 82 -23.25 -3.08 24.97
C PHE A 82 -21.87 -2.53 25.27
N GLU A 83 -21.14 -3.24 26.13
CA GLU A 83 -19.72 -3.00 26.39
C GLU A 83 -19.05 -4.35 26.55
N GLY A 84 -18.03 -4.62 25.74
CA GLY A 84 -17.31 -5.89 25.80
C GLY A 84 -16.41 -6.14 24.60
N GLU A 85 -15.71 -7.26 24.67
CA GLU A 85 -14.81 -7.71 23.61
C GLU A 85 -15.58 -8.28 22.42
N LEU A 86 -15.19 -7.86 21.22
CA LEU A 86 -15.69 -8.42 19.97
C LEU A 86 -14.56 -9.06 19.16
N GLU A 87 -14.90 -10.06 18.32
CA GLU A 87 -13.90 -10.65 17.44
C GLU A 87 -13.52 -9.69 16.29
N VAL A 88 -12.21 -9.53 16.07
CA VAL A 88 -11.70 -8.68 15.00
C VAL A 88 -11.96 -9.30 13.63
N SER A 89 -12.33 -8.49 12.65
CA SER A 89 -12.60 -8.88 11.25
C SER A 89 -13.86 -9.71 11.00
N LYS A 90 -14.55 -10.19 12.03
CA LYS A 90 -15.87 -10.84 11.90
C LYS A 90 -17.00 -9.82 12.05
N LYS A 91 -18.14 -10.11 11.42
CA LYS A 91 -19.38 -9.39 11.70
C LYS A 91 -19.94 -9.95 13.00
N VAL A 92 -20.24 -9.09 13.94
CA VAL A 92 -20.93 -9.46 15.19
C VAL A 92 -22.33 -8.86 15.13
N GLU A 93 -23.32 -9.71 15.38
CA GLU A 93 -24.73 -9.35 15.43
C GLU A 93 -25.18 -9.32 16.88
N ILE A 94 -25.66 -8.17 17.33
CA ILE A 94 -26.12 -7.94 18.70
C ILE A 94 -27.63 -7.74 18.63
N PRO A 95 -28.44 -8.65 19.23
CA PRO A 95 -29.89 -8.51 19.27
C PRO A 95 -30.30 -7.21 19.98
N PHE A 96 -31.28 -6.49 19.42
CA PHE A 96 -31.80 -5.26 20.01
C PHE A 96 -33.32 -5.16 19.84
N GLN A 97 -34.02 -4.46 20.72
CA GLN A 97 -35.50 -4.45 20.77
C GLN A 97 -36.16 -4.03 19.44
N GLU A 98 -35.51 -3.18 18.64
CA GLU A 98 -35.96 -2.71 17.33
C GLU A 98 -35.27 -3.43 16.14
N GLY A 99 -34.65 -4.60 16.36
CA GLY A 99 -34.01 -5.41 15.33
C GLY A 99 -32.63 -5.94 15.73
N GLN A 100 -31.62 -5.63 14.93
CA GLN A 100 -30.25 -6.09 15.20
C GLN A 100 -29.22 -4.99 14.89
N ILE A 101 -28.19 -4.94 15.73
CA ILE A 101 -27.03 -4.09 15.54
C ILE A 101 -25.91 -4.97 14.99
N VAL A 102 -25.46 -4.66 13.78
CA VAL A 102 -24.36 -5.37 13.12
C VAL A 102 -23.13 -4.47 13.14
N VAL A 103 -22.11 -4.89 13.89
CA VAL A 103 -20.83 -4.19 13.96
C VAL A 103 -19.72 -5.06 13.41
N LYS A 104 -18.66 -4.41 12.91
CA LYS A 104 -17.44 -5.07 12.49
C LYS A 104 -16.24 -4.25 12.92
N ILE A 105 -15.30 -4.88 13.62
CA ILE A 105 -13.98 -4.30 13.85
C ILE A 105 -13.13 -4.53 12.60
N HIS A 106 -12.63 -3.45 12.04
CA HIS A 106 -11.68 -3.44 10.95
C HIS A 106 -10.26 -3.34 11.51
N LYS A 107 -9.39 -4.24 11.06
CA LYS A 107 -7.98 -4.20 11.41
C LYS A 107 -7.34 -2.91 10.86
N GLY A 108 -6.59 -2.22 11.70
CA GLY A 108 -5.83 -1.04 11.29
C GLY A 108 -4.82 -1.34 10.19
N GLN A 109 -4.39 -0.30 9.47
CA GLN A 109 -3.36 -0.37 8.45
C GLN A 109 -2.00 0.06 9.02
N LYS A 110 -0.94 -0.65 8.62
CA LYS A 110 0.43 -0.37 9.07
C LYS A 110 1.07 0.81 8.33
N TYR A 111 0.66 1.03 7.08
CA TYR A 111 1.17 2.08 6.20
C TYR A 111 0.02 3.02 5.83
N LEU A 112 0.14 4.28 6.20
CA LEU A 112 -0.85 5.31 5.90
C LEU A 112 -0.22 6.38 5.00
N TRP A 113 -0.91 6.79 3.96
CA TRP A 113 -0.46 7.93 3.17
C TRP A 113 -0.59 9.23 3.96
N LEU A 114 0.41 10.11 3.83
CA LEU A 114 0.34 11.46 4.35
C LEU A 114 -0.79 12.21 3.63
N SER A 115 -1.92 12.37 4.31
CA SER A 115 -3.18 12.81 3.73
C SER A 115 -3.96 13.66 4.72
N SER A 116 -4.66 14.65 4.20
CA SER A 116 -5.61 15.48 4.95
C SER A 116 -7.02 15.38 4.38
N ALA A 117 -7.31 14.30 3.65
CA ALA A 117 -8.67 14.01 3.17
C ALA A 117 -9.70 14.16 4.30
N ASN A 118 -10.87 14.69 3.95
CA ASN A 118 -12.00 14.94 4.86
C ASN A 118 -11.74 15.98 5.96
N LYS A 119 -10.61 16.71 5.92
CA LYS A 119 -10.38 17.88 6.78
C LYS A 119 -10.74 19.17 6.03
N ASN A 120 -11.04 20.23 6.77
CA ASN A 120 -11.35 21.53 6.18
C ASN A 120 -10.16 22.03 5.32
N HIS A 121 -10.46 22.33 4.04
CA HIS A 121 -9.47 22.65 3.00
C HIS A 121 -8.33 21.63 2.87
N GLY A 122 -8.57 20.38 3.25
CA GLY A 122 -7.61 19.29 3.14
C GLY A 122 -7.56 18.67 1.75
N THR A 123 -6.57 17.81 1.52
CA THR A 123 -6.35 17.14 0.24
C THR A 123 -5.95 15.69 0.47
N GLY A 124 -6.55 14.79 -0.30
CA GLY A 124 -6.21 13.37 -0.27
C GLY A 124 -4.86 13.09 -0.92
N ALA A 125 -4.15 12.08 -0.43
CA ALA A 125 -2.89 11.65 -1.04
C ALA A 125 -3.05 11.03 -2.43
N GLY A 126 -4.25 10.55 -2.76
CA GLY A 126 -4.61 10.05 -4.08
C GLY A 126 -6.12 10.11 -4.31
N GLY A 127 -6.53 10.01 -5.56
CA GLY A 127 -7.91 10.08 -6.03
C GLY A 127 -8.03 9.68 -7.50
N SER A 128 -9.22 9.84 -8.08
CA SER A 128 -9.48 9.50 -9.49
C SER A 128 -8.63 10.31 -10.47
N GLU A 129 -8.37 11.58 -10.15
CA GLU A 129 -7.61 12.50 -11.01
C GLU A 129 -6.10 12.41 -10.77
N ASN A 130 -5.69 12.14 -9.52
CA ASN A 130 -4.30 12.01 -9.11
C ASN A 130 -4.12 10.68 -8.38
N PRO A 131 -3.81 9.58 -9.11
CA PRO A 131 -3.62 8.29 -8.48
C PRO A 131 -2.39 8.32 -7.56
N LEU A 132 -2.35 7.38 -6.61
CA LEU A 132 -1.16 7.16 -5.81
C LEU A 132 0.04 6.79 -6.71
N PRO A 133 1.26 7.28 -6.41
CA PRO A 133 2.41 7.07 -7.28
C PRO A 133 2.92 5.63 -7.24
N VAL A 134 3.57 5.22 -8.34
CA VAL A 134 4.46 4.05 -8.36
C VAL A 134 5.77 4.45 -7.70
N HIS A 135 6.25 3.61 -6.79
CA HIS A 135 7.60 3.77 -6.26
C HIS A 135 8.62 3.07 -7.18
N VAL A 136 9.70 3.76 -7.54
CA VAL A 136 10.86 3.17 -8.21
C VAL A 136 11.98 2.96 -7.20
N GLY A 137 12.20 1.70 -6.83
CA GLY A 137 13.32 1.25 -6.02
C GLY A 137 14.50 0.81 -6.90
N VAL A 138 15.70 1.24 -6.54
CA VAL A 138 16.98 0.83 -7.14
C VAL A 138 17.94 0.53 -5.99
N PRO A 139 19.02 -0.25 -6.21
CA PRO A 139 19.98 -0.52 -5.15
C PRO A 139 20.51 0.79 -4.56
N SER A 140 20.73 0.82 -3.25
CA SER A 140 21.30 1.94 -2.50
C SER A 140 22.63 2.42 -3.09
N SER A 141 23.42 1.51 -3.65
CA SER A 141 24.65 1.84 -4.39
C SER A 141 24.39 2.68 -5.66
N HIS A 142 23.31 2.36 -6.38
CA HIS A 142 22.86 3.14 -7.54
C HIS A 142 22.19 4.45 -7.11
N LEU A 143 21.31 4.40 -6.11
CA LEU A 143 20.56 5.57 -5.63
C LEU A 143 21.47 6.73 -5.22
N LYS A 144 22.64 6.44 -4.63
CA LYS A 144 23.66 7.44 -4.25
C LYS A 144 24.17 8.30 -5.42
N HIS A 145 24.10 7.79 -6.65
CA HIS A 145 24.62 8.43 -7.85
C HIS A 145 23.53 8.84 -8.84
N TRP A 146 22.28 8.46 -8.57
CA TRP A 146 21.14 8.80 -9.40
C TRP A 146 20.63 10.20 -9.02
N ASN A 147 20.84 11.19 -9.88
CA ASN A 147 20.43 12.57 -9.60
C ASN A 147 18.93 12.80 -9.87
N SER A 148 18.28 13.60 -9.03
CA SER A 148 16.87 13.97 -9.21
C SER A 148 16.66 14.73 -10.53
N GLY A 149 15.58 14.39 -11.23
CA GLY A 149 15.25 14.89 -12.57
C GLY A 149 15.82 14.06 -13.73
N ILE A 150 16.69 13.08 -13.45
CA ILE A 150 17.26 12.20 -14.48
C ILE A 150 16.40 10.94 -14.60
N LEU A 151 15.91 10.67 -15.80
CA LEU A 151 15.14 9.46 -16.09
C LEU A 151 16.02 8.20 -15.90
N HIS A 152 15.52 7.24 -15.12
CA HIS A 152 16.14 5.93 -15.00
C HIS A 152 15.67 5.00 -16.12
N GLN A 153 16.57 4.69 -17.05
CA GLN A 153 16.30 3.74 -18.14
C GLN A 153 16.74 2.33 -17.75
N THR A 154 15.86 1.36 -17.98
CA THR A 154 16.17 -0.06 -17.75
C THR A 154 15.32 -0.94 -18.65
N LYS A 155 15.88 -2.08 -19.09
CA LYS A 155 15.15 -3.07 -19.88
C LYS A 155 14.31 -4.00 -19.04
N SER A 156 14.62 -4.14 -17.75
CA SER A 156 13.97 -5.09 -16.86
C SER A 156 13.57 -4.45 -15.55
N VAL A 157 12.37 -4.76 -15.08
CA VAL A 157 11.87 -4.37 -13.76
C VAL A 157 11.15 -5.53 -13.10
N MET A 158 11.28 -5.61 -11.78
CA MET A 158 10.41 -6.41 -10.93
C MET A 158 9.29 -5.54 -10.37
N ILE A 159 8.08 -6.06 -10.20
CA ILE A 159 6.94 -5.32 -9.65
C ILE A 159 6.40 -6.05 -8.43
N THR A 160 6.31 -5.35 -7.30
CA THR A 160 5.80 -5.85 -6.02
C THR A 160 4.92 -4.80 -5.31
N GLU A 161 4.52 -5.06 -4.07
CA GLU A 161 3.71 -4.16 -3.25
C GLU A 161 4.54 -3.47 -2.16
N GLY A 162 4.34 -2.17 -1.95
CA GLY A 162 4.95 -1.41 -0.85
C GLY A 162 6.40 -0.96 -1.06
N ALA A 163 6.66 0.33 -0.83
CA ALA A 163 7.94 0.96 -1.15
C ALA A 163 9.14 0.34 -0.41
N MET A 164 9.04 0.13 0.90
CA MET A 164 10.13 -0.46 1.69
C MET A 164 10.50 -1.87 1.22
N LYS A 165 9.52 -2.67 0.78
CA LYS A 165 9.78 -4.00 0.24
C LYS A 165 10.57 -3.89 -1.06
N ALA A 166 10.16 -2.98 -1.95
CA ALA A 166 10.84 -2.77 -3.22
C ALA A 166 12.29 -2.29 -3.04
N ASP A 167 12.53 -1.32 -2.14
CA ASP A 167 13.88 -0.85 -1.82
C ASP A 167 14.78 -1.98 -1.31
N LEU A 168 14.27 -2.78 -0.36
CA LEU A 168 15.01 -3.90 0.20
C LEU A 168 15.30 -4.97 -0.86
N VAL A 169 14.32 -5.35 -1.68
CA VAL A 169 14.52 -6.31 -2.77
C VAL A 169 15.56 -5.79 -3.76
N ALA A 170 15.51 -4.49 -4.10
CA ALA A 170 16.49 -3.89 -5.00
C ALA A 170 17.92 -4.01 -4.46
N ASP A 171 18.13 -3.79 -3.16
CA ASP A 171 19.43 -3.98 -2.51
C ASP A 171 19.87 -5.44 -2.46
N LEU A 172 18.93 -6.38 -2.30
CA LEU A 172 19.25 -7.81 -2.22
C LEU A 172 19.51 -8.46 -3.58
N LEU A 173 18.97 -7.90 -4.68
CA LEU A 173 19.15 -8.46 -6.03
C LEU A 173 20.65 -8.69 -6.37
N PRO A 174 21.55 -7.70 -6.24
CA PRO A 174 22.99 -7.90 -6.48
C PRO A 174 23.68 -8.88 -5.53
N GLU A 175 23.14 -9.11 -4.33
CA GLU A 175 23.70 -10.08 -3.38
C GLU A 175 23.25 -11.51 -3.65
N ARG A 176 22.08 -11.68 -4.27
CA ARG A 176 21.49 -13.00 -4.52
C ARG A 176 21.84 -13.52 -5.91
N PHE A 177 21.92 -12.66 -6.92
CA PHE A 177 22.09 -13.08 -8.31
C PHE A 177 23.50 -12.77 -8.82
N ASN A 178 24.04 -13.64 -9.67
CA ASN A 178 25.31 -13.39 -10.34
C ASN A 178 25.16 -12.35 -11.47
N LYS A 179 26.28 -11.93 -12.07
CA LYS A 179 26.28 -10.86 -13.08
C LYS A 179 25.47 -11.21 -14.32
N GLU A 180 25.53 -12.48 -14.73
CA GLU A 180 24.82 -12.99 -15.90
C GLU A 180 23.31 -12.94 -15.66
N GLU A 181 22.84 -13.45 -14.51
CA GLU A 181 21.44 -13.39 -14.07
C GLU A 181 20.96 -11.92 -13.97
N LEU A 182 21.75 -11.04 -13.35
CA LEU A 182 21.42 -9.63 -13.19
C LEU A 182 21.30 -8.87 -14.50
N SER A 183 22.06 -9.27 -15.53
CA SER A 183 21.97 -8.65 -16.85
C SER A 183 20.60 -8.89 -17.51
N GLU A 184 19.92 -9.97 -17.14
CA GLU A 184 18.59 -10.32 -17.61
C GLU A 184 17.50 -9.71 -16.72
N ILE A 185 17.55 -9.96 -15.41
CA ILE A 185 16.46 -9.58 -14.49
C ILE A 185 16.50 -8.10 -14.09
N GLY A 186 17.67 -7.46 -14.19
CA GLY A 186 17.91 -6.11 -13.72
C GLY A 186 17.93 -5.97 -12.20
N THR A 187 18.02 -4.74 -11.72
CA THR A 187 18.07 -4.41 -10.28
C THR A 187 16.97 -3.45 -9.84
N THR A 188 16.05 -3.12 -10.75
CA THR A 188 15.00 -2.13 -10.51
C THR A 188 13.72 -2.80 -10.06
N VAL A 189 13.13 -2.29 -8.98
CA VAL A 189 11.91 -2.83 -8.39
C VAL A 189 10.87 -1.73 -8.29
N LEU A 190 9.71 -1.93 -8.89
CA LEU A 190 8.57 -1.05 -8.81
C LEU A 190 7.63 -1.50 -7.69
N ALA A 191 7.21 -0.57 -6.85
CA ALA A 191 6.20 -0.83 -5.83
C ALA A 191 4.88 -0.13 -6.17
N ILE A 192 3.79 -0.89 -6.13
CA ILE A 192 2.44 -0.37 -6.27
C ILE A 192 1.61 -0.55 -4.98
N PRO A 193 0.52 0.22 -4.78
CA PRO A 193 -0.33 0.09 -3.59
C PRO A 193 -1.03 -1.26 -3.46
N GLY A 194 -1.13 -1.99 -4.55
CA GLY A 194 -1.71 -3.33 -4.63
C GLY A 194 -1.95 -3.71 -6.09
N VAL A 195 -2.06 -5.01 -6.39
CA VAL A 195 -2.21 -5.47 -7.79
C VAL A 195 -3.35 -4.79 -8.56
N ASN A 196 -4.46 -4.43 -7.90
CA ASN A 196 -5.59 -3.77 -8.55
C ASN A 196 -5.25 -2.40 -9.16
N ALA A 197 -4.20 -1.75 -8.66
CA ALA A 197 -3.75 -0.45 -9.13
C ALA A 197 -2.86 -0.54 -10.38
N TRP A 198 -2.59 -1.73 -10.93
CA TRP A 198 -1.57 -1.97 -11.96
C TRP A 198 -1.57 -0.99 -13.15
N ARG A 199 -2.71 -0.38 -13.52
CA ARG A 199 -2.80 0.60 -14.62
C ARG A 199 -1.83 1.78 -14.47
N ILE A 200 -1.49 2.15 -13.24
CA ILE A 200 -0.55 3.27 -12.97
C ILE A 200 0.90 2.93 -13.37
N THR A 201 1.25 1.65 -13.53
CA THR A 201 2.61 1.25 -13.93
C THR A 201 2.84 1.42 -15.41
N MET A 202 1.81 1.25 -16.25
CA MET A 202 1.93 1.30 -17.70
C MET A 202 2.68 2.54 -18.24
N PRO A 203 2.33 3.78 -17.83
CA PRO A 203 3.09 4.95 -18.29
C PRO A 203 4.55 4.95 -17.79
N VAL A 204 4.79 4.46 -16.57
CA VAL A 204 6.14 4.38 -15.98
C VAL A 204 7.01 3.38 -16.74
N LEU A 205 6.47 2.20 -17.06
CA LEU A 205 7.17 1.16 -17.84
C LEU A 205 7.58 1.68 -19.21
N LYS A 206 6.67 2.39 -19.89
CA LYS A 206 6.93 2.98 -21.20
C LYS A 206 8.01 4.07 -21.14
N ASP A 207 7.92 4.96 -20.15
CA ASP A 207 8.87 6.06 -19.98
C ASP A 207 10.30 5.55 -19.69
N MET A 208 10.41 4.51 -18.86
CA MET A 208 11.69 3.88 -18.52
C MET A 208 12.28 2.98 -19.62
N GLY A 209 11.55 2.73 -20.72
CA GLY A 209 11.99 1.88 -21.83
C GLY A 209 12.07 0.39 -21.48
N VAL A 210 11.18 -0.07 -20.60
CA VAL A 210 11.12 -1.46 -20.11
C VAL A 210 10.65 -2.42 -21.19
N GLU A 211 11.22 -3.63 -21.19
CA GLU A 211 10.84 -4.74 -22.07
C GLU A 211 10.44 -5.99 -21.26
N ASN A 212 11.12 -6.26 -20.13
CA ASN A 212 10.90 -7.42 -19.28
C ASN A 212 10.28 -7.02 -17.94
N VAL A 213 9.16 -7.65 -17.60
CA VAL A 213 8.39 -7.36 -16.39
C VAL A 213 8.25 -8.63 -15.55
N TYR A 214 8.89 -8.63 -14.37
CA TYR A 214 8.83 -9.70 -13.39
C TYR A 214 7.76 -9.39 -12.35
N LEU A 215 6.64 -10.11 -12.37
CA LEU A 215 5.55 -9.94 -11.42
C LEU A 215 5.83 -10.75 -10.15
N ALA A 216 6.09 -10.05 -9.04
CA ALA A 216 6.47 -10.59 -7.74
C ALA A 216 5.47 -10.18 -6.65
N PHE A 217 4.24 -10.70 -6.76
CA PHE A 217 3.18 -10.48 -5.77
C PHE A 217 3.15 -11.62 -4.75
N ASP A 218 2.89 -11.29 -3.48
CA ASP A 218 2.90 -12.26 -2.37
C ASP A 218 2.08 -13.53 -2.74
N ALA A 219 2.68 -14.70 -2.54
CA ALA A 219 2.08 -15.97 -2.96
C ALA A 219 0.70 -16.23 -2.32
N ASP A 220 0.49 -15.77 -1.09
CA ASP A 220 -0.79 -15.83 -0.37
C ASP A 220 -1.89 -14.98 -1.03
N LEU A 221 -1.53 -13.95 -1.80
CA LEU A 221 -2.50 -13.09 -2.49
C LEU A 221 -3.21 -13.85 -3.62
N VAL A 222 -2.62 -14.92 -4.16
CA VAL A 222 -3.18 -15.72 -5.26
C VAL A 222 -4.41 -16.52 -4.82
N GLU A 223 -4.59 -16.80 -3.52
CA GLU A 223 -5.76 -17.50 -3.00
C GLU A 223 -7.04 -16.66 -3.12
N ASN A 224 -6.93 -15.33 -3.13
CA ASN A 224 -8.06 -14.45 -3.30
C ASN A 224 -8.42 -14.34 -4.80
N GLN A 225 -9.58 -14.88 -5.17
CA GLN A 225 -10.09 -14.85 -6.55
C GLN A 225 -10.06 -13.45 -7.19
N LYS A 226 -10.31 -12.39 -6.41
CA LYS A 226 -10.27 -11.00 -6.93
C LYS A 226 -8.85 -10.56 -7.26
N VAL A 227 -7.88 -10.89 -6.40
CA VAL A 227 -6.46 -10.56 -6.63
C VAL A 227 -5.93 -11.37 -7.80
N ARG A 228 -6.24 -12.68 -7.86
CA ARG A 228 -5.87 -13.53 -9.00
C ARG A 228 -6.39 -12.96 -10.32
N LYS A 229 -7.66 -12.52 -10.36
CA LYS A 229 -8.22 -11.86 -11.54
C LYS A 229 -7.44 -10.60 -11.92
N ALA A 230 -7.15 -9.73 -10.94
CA ALA A 230 -6.39 -8.51 -11.20
C ALA A 230 -4.96 -8.78 -11.71
N LEU A 231 -4.30 -9.83 -11.21
CA LEU A 231 -2.98 -10.27 -11.70
C LEU A 231 -3.05 -10.80 -13.14
N ILE A 232 -4.08 -11.59 -13.47
CA ILE A 232 -4.33 -12.06 -14.84
C ILE A 232 -4.56 -10.86 -15.76
N ASP A 233 -5.45 -9.94 -15.38
CA ASP A 233 -5.75 -8.74 -16.17
C ASP A 233 -4.48 -7.92 -16.42
N PHE A 234 -3.60 -7.81 -15.40
CA PHE A 234 -2.32 -7.12 -15.53
C PHE A 234 -1.38 -7.84 -16.51
N ALA A 235 -1.17 -9.14 -16.33
CA ALA A 235 -0.31 -9.94 -17.21
C ALA A 235 -0.82 -9.93 -18.66
N THR A 236 -2.14 -10.06 -18.88
CA THR A 236 -2.76 -9.96 -20.20
C THR A 236 -2.52 -8.60 -20.83
N LYS A 237 -2.69 -7.51 -20.06
CA LYS A 237 -2.44 -6.16 -20.58
C LYS A 237 -0.97 -5.96 -20.95
N LEU A 238 -0.04 -6.42 -20.12
CA LEU A 238 1.39 -6.37 -20.42
C LEU A 238 1.72 -7.12 -21.73
N LYS A 239 1.22 -8.34 -21.90
CA LYS A 239 1.41 -9.09 -23.15
C LYS A 239 0.82 -8.41 -24.37
N THR A 240 -0.33 -7.75 -24.23
CA THR A 240 -0.99 -7.02 -25.33
C THR A 240 -0.18 -5.80 -25.76
N GLU A 241 0.67 -5.27 -24.87
CA GLU A 241 1.59 -4.15 -25.13
C GLU A 241 3.02 -4.64 -25.39
N ASP A 242 3.18 -5.91 -25.80
CA ASP A 242 4.43 -6.54 -26.21
C ASP A 242 5.54 -6.62 -25.13
N TYR A 243 5.18 -6.55 -23.84
CA TYR A 243 6.13 -6.82 -22.77
C TYR A 243 6.39 -8.33 -22.60
N ASN A 244 7.63 -8.70 -22.29
CA ASN A 244 7.96 -10.03 -21.79
C ASN A 244 7.49 -10.14 -20.34
N VAL A 245 6.54 -11.03 -20.07
CA VAL A 245 5.97 -11.19 -18.73
C VAL A 245 6.51 -12.45 -18.07
N ILE A 246 7.08 -12.29 -16.88
CA ILE A 246 7.65 -13.35 -16.06
C ILE A 246 6.97 -13.34 -14.70
N ILE A 247 6.54 -14.49 -14.20
CA ILE A 247 6.10 -14.66 -12.82
C ILE A 247 7.31 -15.03 -11.97
N ALA A 248 7.54 -14.28 -10.88
CA ALA A 248 8.50 -14.63 -9.84
C ALA A 248 7.76 -15.37 -8.72
N ALA A 249 8.01 -16.67 -8.58
CA ALA A 249 7.35 -17.53 -7.61
C ALA A 249 8.35 -18.03 -6.55
N TRP A 250 7.92 -18.16 -5.30
CA TRP A 250 8.71 -18.73 -4.21
C TRP A 250 7.82 -19.58 -3.31
N ASN A 251 8.42 -20.39 -2.45
CA ASN A 251 7.65 -21.18 -1.48
C ASN A 251 7.19 -20.25 -0.34
N PRO A 252 5.88 -20.17 -0.01
CA PRO A 252 5.39 -19.33 1.10
C PRO A 252 6.04 -19.66 2.46
N ALA A 253 6.51 -20.90 2.66
CA ALA A 253 7.24 -21.30 3.86
C ALA A 253 8.63 -20.63 4.00
N GLN A 254 9.19 -20.08 2.90
CA GLN A 254 10.47 -19.36 2.89
C GLN A 254 10.32 -17.89 3.28
N GLY A 255 9.10 -17.35 3.22
CA GLY A 255 8.82 -15.95 3.48
C GLY A 255 7.44 -15.56 2.95
N LYS A 256 6.75 -14.70 3.69
CA LYS A 256 5.40 -14.24 3.31
C LYS A 256 5.47 -13.35 2.08
N GLY A 257 6.41 -12.41 2.06
CA GLY A 257 6.77 -11.62 0.89
C GLY A 257 8.06 -12.08 0.23
N LEU A 258 8.31 -11.58 -0.97
CA LEU A 258 9.58 -11.78 -1.67
C LEU A 258 10.75 -11.19 -0.85
N ASP A 259 10.52 -10.06 -0.20
CA ASP A 259 11.48 -9.40 0.68
C ASP A 259 11.91 -10.28 1.86
N ASP A 260 10.96 -11.02 2.46
CA ASP A 260 11.25 -11.99 3.52
C ASP A 260 12.08 -13.18 2.98
N ALA A 261 11.66 -13.73 1.84
CA ALA A 261 12.31 -14.89 1.23
C ALA A 261 13.76 -14.58 0.81
N MET A 262 13.99 -13.42 0.18
CA MET A 262 15.33 -12.99 -0.22
C MET A 262 16.22 -12.65 0.97
N GLN A 263 15.69 -12.04 2.04
CA GLN A 263 16.44 -11.85 3.29
C GLN A 263 16.92 -13.19 3.87
N ALA A 264 16.05 -14.21 3.84
CA ALA A 264 16.39 -15.57 4.28
C ALA A 264 17.33 -16.33 3.33
N GLY A 265 17.76 -15.71 2.22
CA GLY A 265 18.73 -16.28 1.27
C GLY A 265 18.11 -17.06 0.12
N PHE A 266 16.78 -17.12 0.02
CA PHE A 266 16.10 -17.82 -1.06
C PHE A 266 15.97 -16.95 -2.31
N LYS A 267 15.98 -17.62 -3.47
CA LYS A 267 15.72 -17.00 -4.76
C LYS A 267 14.33 -17.39 -5.26
N PRO A 268 13.56 -16.47 -5.87
CA PRO A 268 12.38 -16.85 -6.62
C PRO A 268 12.76 -17.69 -7.85
N VAL A 269 11.85 -18.55 -8.26
CA VAL A 269 11.86 -19.24 -9.55
C VAL A 269 11.11 -18.36 -10.55
N PHE A 270 11.69 -18.18 -11.73
CA PHE A 270 11.11 -17.37 -12.79
C PHE A 270 10.39 -18.25 -13.81
N GLN A 271 9.12 -17.95 -14.06
CA GLN A 271 8.28 -18.64 -15.04
C GLN A 271 7.77 -17.65 -16.08
N ARG A 272 8.23 -17.79 -17.33
CA ARG A 272 7.76 -16.97 -18.45
C ARG A 272 6.32 -17.33 -18.80
N LEU A 273 5.47 -16.33 -19.03
CA LEU A 273 4.08 -16.51 -19.45
C LEU A 273 3.95 -16.59 -20.95
#